data_AF-A0A9D9KX07-F1
#
_entry.id   AF-A0A9D9KX07-F1
#
_cell.length_a   1.000
_cell.length_b   1.000
_cell.length_c   1.000
_cell.angle_alpha   90.00
_cell.angle_beta   90.00
_cell.angle_gamma   90.00
#
_symmetry.space_group_name_H-M   'P 1'
#
loop_
_entity.id
_entity.type
_entity.pdbx_description
1 polymer ?
#
loop_
_entity_poly.entity_id
_entity_poly.type
_entity_poly.pdbx_seq_one_letter_code
_entity_poly.pdbx_strand_id
1 'polypeptide(L)'
;GQIDVVLDELEECIPDASAGPGRDESELSEAINDFVGSLPERNRMVFVMRYWYTDSIADIALELRMTESNVSAILSRLRNRLRTHLTERGFKP
;
A
#
# COMPACT_ATOMS: atom_id res chain seq x y z
N GLY A 1 -12.06 0.80 13.37
CA GLY A 1 -11.14 0.57 12.23
C GLY A 1 -9.84 1.28 12.51
N GLN A 2 -8.80 0.99 11.73
CA GLN A 2 -7.48 1.62 11.85
C GLN A 2 -7.29 2.72 10.77
N ILE A 3 -8.37 3.36 10.33
CA ILE A 3 -8.39 4.25 9.16
C ILE A 3 -7.32 5.35 9.29
N ASP A 4 -7.25 6.07 10.41
CA ASP A 4 -6.28 7.15 10.59
C ASP A 4 -4.83 6.65 10.45
N VAL A 5 -4.51 5.50 11.07
CA VAL A 5 -3.17 4.89 10.99
C VAL A 5 -2.84 4.42 9.57
N VAL A 6 -3.83 3.87 8.86
CA VAL A 6 -3.67 3.40 7.49
C VAL A 6 -3.47 4.58 6.54
N LEU A 7 -4.15 5.70 6.77
CA LEU A 7 -3.96 6.94 6.00
C LEU A 7 -2.56 7.51 6.23
N ASP A 8 -2.09 7.62 7.47
CA ASP A 8 -0.71 8.04 7.77
C ASP A 8 0.31 7.13 7.06
N GLU A 9 0.11 5.81 7.09
CA GLU A 9 0.98 4.85 6.40
C GLU A 9 1.02 5.05 4.88
N LEU A 10 -0.12 5.43 4.28
CA LEU A 10 -0.25 5.68 2.85
C LEU A 10 0.29 7.06 2.45
N GLU A 11 0.09 8.10 3.25
CA GLU A 11 0.65 9.45 3.02
C GLU A 11 2.18 9.40 2.92
N GLU A 12 2.84 8.51 3.66
CA GLU A 12 4.28 8.32 3.57
C GLU A 12 4.76 7.75 2.22
N CYS A 13 3.87 7.15 1.40
CA CYS A 13 4.26 6.41 0.20
C CYS A 13 3.45 6.70 -1.08
N ILE A 14 2.27 7.30 -0.96
CA ILE A 14 1.44 7.74 -2.08
C ILE A 14 1.68 9.26 -2.29
N PRO A 15 1.92 9.68 -3.54
CA PRO A 15 1.90 11.08 -3.96
C PRO A 15 0.68 11.83 -3.45
N ASP A 16 0.84 13.08 -3.05
CA ASP A 16 -0.31 13.98 -3.00
C ASP A 16 -0.93 14.03 -4.42
N ALA A 17 -2.21 13.68 -4.53
CA ALA A 17 -2.94 13.67 -5.80
C ALA A 17 -2.95 15.06 -6.48
N SER A 18 -2.62 16.11 -5.74
CA SER A 18 -2.44 17.47 -6.24
C SER A 18 -1.04 17.78 -6.84
N ALA A 19 -0.07 16.86 -6.78
CA ALA A 19 1.35 17.13 -7.03
C ALA A 19 1.76 17.33 -8.51
N GLY A 20 0.84 17.56 -9.44
CA GLY A 20 1.21 18.02 -10.78
C GLY A 20 0.04 18.32 -11.72
N PRO A 21 0.14 19.37 -12.56
CA PRO A 21 -0.88 19.67 -13.55
C PRO A 21 -0.94 18.55 -14.61
N GLY A 22 -2.09 17.91 -14.74
CA GLY A 22 -2.40 16.97 -15.84
C GLY A 22 -2.23 15.48 -15.54
N ARG A 23 -2.10 15.06 -14.27
CA ARG A 23 -2.15 13.64 -13.92
C ARG A 23 -3.56 13.25 -13.49
N ASP A 24 -4.11 12.26 -14.18
CA ASP A 24 -5.44 11.75 -13.94
C ASP A 24 -5.43 10.81 -12.71
N GLU A 25 -6.44 10.92 -11.84
CA GLU A 25 -6.70 9.96 -10.77
C GLU A 25 -6.79 8.52 -11.32
N SER A 26 -7.21 8.38 -12.59
CA SER A 26 -7.22 7.12 -13.33
C SER A 26 -5.82 6.52 -13.50
N GLU A 27 -4.80 7.32 -13.86
CA GLU A 27 -3.43 6.83 -14.06
C GLU A 27 -2.79 6.38 -12.75
N LEU A 28 -3.06 7.10 -11.65
CA LEU A 28 -2.59 6.69 -10.32
C LEU A 28 -3.26 5.38 -9.88
N SER A 29 -4.58 5.27 -10.10
CA SER A 29 -5.35 4.07 -9.78
C SER A 29 -4.85 2.86 -10.57
N GLU A 30 -4.60 3.01 -11.86
CA GLU A 30 -4.00 1.96 -12.71
C GLU A 30 -2.61 1.55 -12.21
N ALA A 31 -1.74 2.51 -11.88
CA ALA A 31 -0.41 2.22 -11.37
C ALA A 31 -0.43 1.46 -10.02
N ILE A 32 -1.37 1.78 -9.13
CA ILE A 32 -1.56 1.05 -7.88
C ILE A 32 -2.11 -0.36 -8.16
N ASN A 33 -3.09 -0.49 -9.06
CA ASN A 33 -3.65 -1.79 -9.44
C ASN A 33 -2.61 -2.71 -10.06
N ASP A 34 -1.77 -2.21 -10.97
CA ASP A 34 -0.63 -2.93 -11.55
C ASP A 34 0.34 -3.39 -10.45
N PHE A 35 0.67 -2.50 -9.51
CA PHE A 35 1.54 -2.83 -8.39
C PHE A 35 0.97 -3.99 -7.58
N VAL A 36 -0.28 -3.86 -7.10
CA VAL A 36 -0.95 -4.87 -6.28
C VAL A 36 -1.11 -6.19 -7.05
N GLY A 37 -1.42 -6.12 -8.35
CA GLY A 37 -1.51 -7.27 -9.24
C GLY A 37 -0.19 -8.01 -9.41
N SER A 38 0.94 -7.30 -9.39
CA SER A 38 2.29 -7.88 -9.50
C SER A 38 2.78 -8.57 -8.22
N LEU A 39 2.11 -8.38 -7.08
CA LEU A 39 2.55 -8.95 -5.81
C LEU A 39 2.31 -10.47 -5.76
N PRO A 40 3.23 -11.25 -5.15
CA PRO A 40 2.94 -12.62 -4.76
C PRO A 40 1.68 -12.67 -3.89
N GLU A 41 0.88 -13.73 -4.04
CA GLU A 41 -0.44 -13.87 -3.42
C GLU A 41 -0.46 -13.47 -1.93
N ARG A 42 0.49 -13.99 -1.14
CA ARG A 42 0.56 -13.68 0.29
C ARG A 42 0.80 -12.21 0.59
N ASN A 43 1.67 -11.55 -0.18
CA ASN A 43 1.94 -10.12 -0.02
C ASN A 43 0.75 -9.27 -0.48
N ARG A 44 0.06 -9.71 -1.53
CA ARG A 44 -1.19 -9.09 -2.00
C ARG A 44 -2.27 -9.15 -0.92
N MET A 45 -2.46 -10.31 -0.28
CA MET A 45 -3.42 -10.45 0.82
C MET A 45 -3.10 -9.51 1.98
N VAL A 46 -1.84 -9.46 2.45
CA VAL A 46 -1.42 -8.52 3.51
C VAL A 46 -1.74 -7.08 3.13
N PHE A 47 -1.45 -6.68 1.88
CA PHE A 47 -1.71 -5.33 1.40
C PHE A 47 -3.22 -5.02 1.35
N VAL A 48 -4.03 -5.91 0.78
CA VAL A 48 -5.48 -5.71 0.66
C VAL A 48 -6.16 -5.69 2.03
N MET A 49 -5.82 -6.61 2.94
CA MET A 49 -6.36 -6.59 4.30
C MET A 49 -6.03 -5.28 5.03
N ARG A 50 -4.78 -4.79 4.88
CA ARG A 50 -4.36 -3.54 5.52
C ARG A 50 -5.04 -2.31 4.93
N TYR A 51 -5.03 -2.14 3.61
CA TYR A 51 -5.40 -0.86 2.97
C TYR A 51 -6.82 -0.84 2.39
N TRP A 52 -7.43 -2.00 2.09
CA TRP A 52 -8.80 -2.08 1.61
C TRP A 52 -9.80 -2.38 2.73
N TYR A 53 -9.46 -3.31 3.63
CA TYR A 53 -10.31 -3.68 4.76
C TYR A 53 -9.98 -2.93 6.05
N THR A 54 -8.85 -2.21 6.11
CA THR A 54 -8.39 -1.44 7.27
C THR A 54 -8.14 -2.29 8.52
N ASP A 55 -7.78 -3.56 8.31
CA ASP A 55 -7.50 -4.52 9.37
C ASP A 55 -6.25 -4.11 10.17
N SER A 56 -6.25 -4.46 11.45
CA SER A 56 -5.07 -4.26 12.29
C SER A 56 -3.96 -5.27 11.94
N ILE A 57 -2.72 -4.95 12.28
CA ILE A 57 -1.58 -5.87 12.12
C ILE A 57 -1.84 -7.19 12.86
N ALA A 58 -2.49 -7.13 14.02
CA ALA A 58 -2.86 -8.30 14.82
C ALA A 58 -3.91 -9.17 14.12
N ASP A 59 -4.95 -8.57 13.53
CA ASP A 59 -5.99 -9.31 12.80
C ASP A 59 -5.42 -10.00 11.55
N ILE A 60 -4.57 -9.29 10.79
CA ILE A 60 -3.87 -9.84 9.62
C ILE A 60 -2.94 -10.99 10.04
N ALA A 61 -2.22 -10.82 11.15
CA ALA A 61 -1.33 -11.84 11.68
C ALA A 61 -2.11 -13.10 12.08
N LEU A 62 -3.26 -12.94 12.73
CA LEU A 62 -4.13 -14.04 13.10
C LEU A 62 -4.67 -14.79 11.87
N GLU A 63 -5.27 -14.06 10.91
CA GLU A 63 -5.92 -14.61 9.72
C GLU A 63 -4.93 -15.36 8.82
N LEU A 64 -3.76 -14.77 8.57
CA LEU A 64 -2.74 -15.34 7.68
C LEU A 64 -1.78 -16.30 8.40
N ARG A 65 -1.98 -16.55 9.70
CA ARG A 65 -1.12 -17.36 10.57
C ARG A 65 0.34 -16.90 10.51
N MET A 66 0.53 -15.61 10.78
CA MET A 66 1.82 -14.90 10.79
C MET A 66 2.09 -14.33 12.18
N THR A 67 3.33 -13.90 12.41
CA THR A 67 3.61 -13.01 13.54
C THR A 67 3.35 -11.56 13.13
N GLU A 68 2.96 -10.72 14.07
CA GLU A 68 2.80 -9.28 13.84
C GLU A 68 4.07 -8.66 13.25
N SER A 69 5.26 -9.03 13.76
CA SER A 69 6.54 -8.56 13.23
C SER A 69 6.75 -8.93 11.75
N ASN A 70 6.26 -10.09 11.32
CA ASN A 70 6.34 -10.49 9.91
C ASN A 70 5.41 -9.63 9.04
N VAL A 71 4.16 -9.41 9.49
CA VAL A 71 3.19 -8.53 8.82
C VAL A 71 3.74 -7.11 8.70
N SER A 72 4.25 -6.51 9.78
CA SER A 72 4.87 -5.18 9.76
C SER A 72 6.04 -5.11 8.79
N ALA A 73 6.91 -6.14 8.77
CA ALA A 73 8.05 -6.19 7.85
C ALA A 73 7.62 -6.32 6.38
N ILE A 74 6.53 -7.03 6.10
CA ILE A 74 5.95 -7.08 4.75
C ILE A 74 5.40 -5.71 4.38
N LEU A 75 4.55 -5.12 5.22
CA LEU A 75 3.92 -3.82 4.94
C LEU A 75 4.97 -2.73 4.67
N SER A 76 6.01 -2.62 5.50
CA SER A 76 7.09 -1.66 5.27
C SER A 76 7.82 -1.87 3.95
N ARG A 77 8.11 -3.12 3.57
CA ARG A 77 8.74 -3.43 2.27
C ARG A 77 7.81 -3.09 1.11
N LEU A 78 6.51 -3.37 1.24
CA LEU A 78 5.53 -3.08 0.19
C LEU A 78 5.34 -1.58 0.00
N ARG A 79 5.24 -0.79 1.08
CA ARG A 79 5.16 0.68 1.00
C ARG A 79 6.37 1.28 0.29
N ASN A 80 7.59 0.83 0.64
CA ASN A 80 8.80 1.28 -0.05
C ASN A 80 8.79 0.93 -1.53
N ARG A 81 8.38 -0.30 -1.89
CA ARG A 81 8.28 -0.73 -3.29
C ARG A 81 7.21 0.05 -4.05
N LEU A 82 6.05 0.33 -3.43
CA LEU A 82 4.99 1.13 -4.02
C LEU A 82 5.50 2.55 -4.29
N ARG A 83 6.16 3.18 -3.32
CA ARG A 83 6.78 4.50 -3.48
C ARG A 83 7.73 4.54 -4.66
N THR A 84 8.64 3.57 -4.78
CA THR A 84 9.55 3.44 -5.93
C THR A 84 8.77 3.28 -7.24
N HIS A 85 7.78 2.38 -7.27
CA HIS A 85 6.97 2.10 -8.45
C HIS A 85 6.21 3.31 -8.99
N LEU A 86 5.70 4.15 -8.07
CA LEU A 86 5.02 5.40 -8.38
C LEU A 86 6.02 6.48 -8.81
N THR A 87 7.17 6.58 -8.14
CA THR A 87 8.24 7.53 -8.50
C THR A 87 8.80 7.27 -9.89
N GLU A 88 9.01 6.01 -10.27
CA GLU A 88 9.48 5.62 -11.62
C GLU A 88 8.48 5.99 -12.72
N ARG A 89 7.17 6.02 -12.41
CA ARG A 89 6.11 6.54 -13.30
C ARG A 89 5.95 8.05 -13.22
N GLY A 90 6.82 8.72 -12.48
CA GLY A 90 6.90 10.16 -12.35
C GLY A 90 6.02 10.73 -11.24
N PHE A 91 5.24 9.93 -10.53
CA PHE A 91 4.46 10.40 -9.40
C PHE A 91 5.39 10.69 -8.22
N LYS A 92 5.44 11.94 -7.76
CA LYS A 92 6.34 12.33 -6.67
C LYS A 92 5.59 12.22 -5.33
N PRO A 93 6.18 11.58 -4.31
CA PRO A 93 5.64 11.61 -2.96
C PRO A 93 5.59 13.05 -2.43
#